data_AF-A0A2E0IYU4-F1
#
_entry.id   AF-A0A2E0IYU4-F1
#
_cell.length_a   1.000
_cell.length_b   1.000
_cell.length_c   1.000
_cell.angle_alpha   90.00
_cell.angle_beta   90.00
_cell.angle_gamma   90.00
#
_symmetry.space_group_name_H-M   'P 1'
#
loop_
_entity.id
_entity.type
_entity.pdbx_description
1 polymer ?
#
loop_
_entity_poly.entity_id
_entity_poly.type
_entity_poly.pdbx_seq_one_letter_code
_entity_poly.pdbx_strand_id
1 'polypeptide(L)'
;MLESSPFIRRRLRRAAVAVLLCHAGAASALGFGAIRVHSALNEPLDATINLVAVTPEERAALDVQMASVDMFQRFGIERTALADRIRVSVAEGAGAGQVQ
;
A
#
# COMPACT_ATOMS: atom_id res chain seq x y z
N MET A 1 30.19 -26.08 33.21
CA MET A 1 28.76 -26.19 33.56
C MET A 1 28.28 -24.77 33.88
N LEU A 2 27.74 -24.05 32.88
CA LEU A 2 27.46 -22.61 32.99
C LEU A 2 26.16 -22.36 33.75
N GLU A 3 26.27 -21.82 34.95
CA GLU A 3 25.13 -21.40 35.76
C GLU A 3 24.52 -20.13 35.15
N SER A 4 23.32 -20.29 34.59
CA SER A 4 22.62 -19.20 33.89
C SER A 4 21.85 -18.34 34.88
N SER A 5 22.48 -17.25 35.33
CA SER A 5 21.93 -16.34 36.34
C SER A 5 20.60 -15.68 35.90
N PRO A 6 19.57 -15.63 36.78
CA PRO A 6 18.23 -15.13 36.46
C PRO A 6 18.21 -13.64 36.06
N PHE A 7 19.19 -12.85 36.50
CA PHE A 7 19.34 -11.44 36.14
C PHE A 7 19.66 -11.25 34.65
N ILE A 8 20.50 -12.13 34.09
CA ILE A 8 20.89 -12.10 32.68
C ILE A 8 19.68 -12.44 31.80
N ARG A 9 18.87 -13.43 32.21
CA ARG A 9 17.63 -13.80 31.51
C ARG A 9 16.61 -12.67 31.50
N ARG A 10 16.46 -11.92 32.60
CA ARG A 10 15.54 -10.79 32.70
C ARG A 10 15.99 -9.59 31.86
N ARG A 11 17.30 -9.34 31.78
CA ARG A 11 17.91 -8.33 30.89
C ARG A 11 17.69 -8.70 29.41
N LEU A 12 17.94 -9.95 29.04
CA LEU A 12 17.71 -10.45 27.68
C LEU A 12 16.24 -10.31 27.26
N ARG A 13 15.29 -10.70 28.13
CA ARG A 13 13.86 -10.56 27.85
C ARG A 13 13.46 -9.10 27.61
N ARG A 14 13.98 -8.17 28.40
CA ARG A 14 13.71 -6.73 28.22
C ARG A 14 14.31 -6.20 26.92
N ALA A 15 15.52 -6.62 26.57
CA ALA A 15 16.15 -6.25 25.31
C ALA A 15 15.36 -6.80 24.10
N ALA A 16 14.89 -8.04 24.17
CA ALA A 16 14.06 -8.64 23.11
C ALA A 16 12.74 -7.88 22.90
N VAL A 17 12.06 -7.50 23.98
CA VAL A 17 10.84 -6.67 23.91
C VAL A 17 11.14 -5.30 23.30
N ALA A 18 12.24 -4.66 23.68
CA ALA A 18 12.64 -3.36 23.12
C ALA A 18 12.93 -3.43 21.60
N VAL A 19 13.59 -4.49 21.14
CA VAL A 19 13.87 -4.71 19.71
C VAL A 19 12.57 -4.90 18.92
N LEU A 20 11.64 -5.71 19.44
CA LEU A 20 10.33 -5.91 18.80
C LEU A 20 9.53 -4.61 18.70
N LEU A 21 9.57 -3.76 19.74
CA LEU A 21 8.89 -2.46 19.73
C LEU A 21 9.51 -1.49 18.71
N CYS A 22 10.83 -1.49 18.53
CA CYS A 22 11.48 -0.67 17.49
C CYS A 22 11.11 -1.10 16.06
N HIS A 23 10.74 -2.37 15.84
CA HIS A 23 10.29 -2.86 14.53
C HIS A 23 8.79 -2.64 14.27
N ALA A 24 7.99 -2.33 15.30
CA ALA A 24 6.53 -2.22 15.18
C ALA A 24 6.04 -0.98 14.41
N GLY A 25 6.94 -0.06 14.02
CA GLY A 25 6.58 1.23 13.41
C GLY A 25 6.73 1.33 11.89
N ALA A 26 7.22 0.30 11.20
CA ALA A 26 7.39 0.35 9.75
C ALA A 26 6.06 0.05 9.04
N ALA A 27 5.22 1.08 8.90
CA ALA A 27 4.06 1.01 8.02
C ALA A 27 4.51 1.43 6.60
N SER A 28 4.55 0.47 5.68
CA SER A 28 4.73 0.76 4.25
C SER A 28 3.42 1.35 3.72
N ALA A 29 3.37 2.67 3.60
CA ALA A 29 2.24 3.37 3.01
C ALA A 29 2.65 3.90 1.63
N LEU A 30 1.94 3.45 0.58
CA LEU A 30 2.06 4.06 -0.73
C LEU A 30 1.30 5.38 -0.74
N GLY A 31 1.99 6.47 -1.08
CA GLY A 31 1.34 7.77 -1.28
C GLY A 31 0.51 7.75 -2.57
N PHE A 32 -0.77 8.08 -2.48
CA PHE A 32 -1.63 8.26 -3.66
C PHE A 32 -1.87 9.76 -3.91
N GLY A 33 -1.61 10.21 -5.13
CA GLY A 33 -1.92 11.54 -5.61
C GLY A 33 -3.39 11.68 -6.04
N ALA A 34 -3.71 12.82 -6.65
CA ALA A 34 -5.05 13.06 -7.18
C ALA A 34 -5.38 12.13 -8.35
N ILE A 35 -6.64 11.69 -8.42
CA ILE A 35 -7.21 11.05 -9.61
C ILE A 35 -7.40 12.10 -10.70
N ARG A 36 -6.94 11.79 -11.92
CA ARG A 36 -7.23 12.58 -13.13
C ARG A 36 -8.08 11.75 -14.07
N VAL A 37 -9.23 12.29 -14.46
CA VAL A 37 -10.14 11.67 -15.41
C VAL A 37 -9.89 12.26 -16.80
N HIS A 38 -9.73 11.39 -17.78
CA HIS A 38 -9.48 11.74 -19.18
C HIS A 38 -10.71 11.52 -20.07
N SER A 39 -11.70 10.76 -19.60
CA SER A 39 -12.95 10.49 -20.31
C SER A 39 -13.96 11.63 -20.19
N ALA A 40 -14.72 11.88 -21.27
CA ALA A 40 -15.84 12.81 -21.26
C ALA A 40 -17.13 12.20 -20.67
N LEU A 41 -18.21 12.99 -20.64
CA LEU A 41 -19.52 12.50 -20.22
C LEU A 41 -20.03 11.45 -21.22
N ASN A 42 -20.52 10.31 -20.70
CA ASN A 42 -21.05 9.20 -21.49
C ASN A 42 -19.99 8.39 -22.29
N GLU A 43 -18.72 8.49 -21.90
CA GLU A 43 -17.63 7.65 -22.40
C GLU A 43 -17.20 6.60 -21.36
N PRO A 44 -16.54 5.51 -21.77
CA PRO A 44 -15.89 4.60 -20.83
C PRO A 44 -14.91 5.35 -19.93
N LEU A 45 -14.86 4.99 -18.64
CA LEU A 45 -13.98 5.62 -17.67
C LEU A 45 -12.51 5.42 -18.08
N ASP A 46 -11.80 6.54 -18.26
CA ASP A 46 -10.35 6.58 -18.38
C ASP A 46 -9.81 7.53 -17.29
N ALA A 47 -9.00 7.00 -16.39
CA ALA A 47 -8.47 7.76 -15.28
C ALA A 47 -7.10 7.24 -14.81
N THR A 48 -6.25 8.18 -14.39
CA THR A 48 -4.92 7.90 -13.86
C THR A 48 -4.80 8.40 -12.42
N ILE A 49 -4.16 7.60 -11.57
CA ILE A 49 -3.78 7.97 -10.20
C ILE A 49 -2.25 7.93 -10.11
N ASN A 50 -1.62 9.06 -9.80
CA ASN A 50 -0.17 9.08 -9.62
C ASN A 50 0.18 8.55 -8.24
N LEU A 51 1.23 7.76 -8.14
CA LEU A 51 1.81 7.41 -6.85
C LEU A 51 2.88 8.43 -6.46
N VAL A 52 2.89 8.82 -5.19
CA VAL A 52 3.79 9.82 -4.61
C VAL A 52 4.76 9.11 -3.67
N ALA A 53 6.03 9.50 -3.71
CA ALA A 53 7.08 9.00 -2.83
C ALA A 53 7.30 7.48 -2.87
N VAL A 54 7.17 6.85 -4.04
CA VAL A 54 7.43 5.42 -4.22
C VAL A 54 8.92 5.17 -4.44
N THR A 55 9.52 4.26 -3.68
CA THR A 55 10.93 3.86 -3.90
C THR A 55 11.07 2.96 -5.14
N PRO A 56 12.26 2.85 -5.75
CA PRO A 56 12.48 1.94 -6.88
C PRO A 56 12.12 0.48 -6.55
N GLU A 57 12.37 0.04 -5.32
CA GLU A 57 12.05 -1.30 -4.83
C GLU A 57 10.54 -1.51 -4.73
N GLU A 58 9.80 -0.54 -4.18
CA GLU A 58 8.34 -0.58 -4.11
C GLU A 58 7.70 -0.56 -5.49
N ARG A 59 8.26 0.21 -6.45
CA ARG A 59 7.81 0.19 -7.84
C ARG A 59 7.93 -1.19 -8.47
N ALA A 60 9.03 -1.90 -8.21
CA ALA A 60 9.27 -3.23 -8.75
C ALA A 60 8.37 -4.30 -8.10
N ALA A 61 7.97 -4.10 -6.85
CA ALA A 61 7.10 -5.01 -6.10
C ALA A 61 5.62 -4.63 -6.14
N LEU A 62 5.25 -3.56 -6.87
CA LEU A 62 3.88 -3.05 -6.90
C LEU A 62 2.97 -4.01 -7.65
N ASP A 63 1.95 -4.52 -6.95
CA ASP A 63 0.85 -5.26 -7.53
C ASP A 63 -0.47 -4.50 -7.32
N VAL A 64 -1.29 -4.44 -8.36
CA VAL A 64 -2.55 -3.69 -8.35
C VAL A 64 -3.66 -4.58 -8.86
N GLN A 65 -4.63 -4.82 -8.00
CA GLN A 65 -5.79 -5.64 -8.29
C GLN A 65 -7.05 -5.03 -7.69
N MET A 66 -8.19 -5.43 -8.25
CA MET A 66 -9.47 -5.11 -7.65
C MET A 66 -9.58 -5.72 -6.25
N ALA A 67 -10.11 -4.95 -5.31
CA ALA A 67 -10.37 -5.45 -3.97
C ALA A 67 -11.35 -6.65 -4.01
N SER A 68 -11.16 -7.61 -3.11
CA SER A 68 -12.05 -8.76 -2.95
C SER A 68 -13.40 -8.35 -2.35
N VAL A 69 -14.41 -9.20 -2.48
CA VAL A 69 -15.76 -8.94 -1.94
C VAL A 69 -15.71 -8.69 -0.43
N ASP A 70 -14.93 -9.48 0.31
CA ASP A 70 -14.75 -9.31 1.75
C ASP A 70 -14.18 -7.93 2.13
N MET A 71 -13.28 -7.38 1.31
CA MET A 71 -12.72 -6.05 1.56
C MET A 71 -13.78 -4.96 1.39
N PHE A 72 -14.61 -5.03 0.35
CA PHE A 72 -15.75 -4.12 0.18
C PHE A 72 -16.68 -4.15 1.40
N GLN A 73 -17.03 -5.35 1.89
CA GLN A 73 -17.86 -5.52 3.09
C GLN A 73 -17.20 -4.94 4.36
N ARG A 74 -15.90 -5.19 4.54
CA ARG A 74 -15.12 -4.66 5.68
C ARG A 74 -15.13 -3.13 5.75
N PHE A 75 -15.11 -2.47 4.60
CA PHE A 75 -15.15 -1.01 4.53
C PHE A 75 -16.57 -0.45 4.40
N GLY A 76 -17.61 -1.29 4.41
CA GLY A 76 -19.00 -0.87 4.27
C GLY A 76 -19.32 -0.26 2.90
N ILE A 77 -18.53 -0.60 1.87
CA ILE A 77 -18.70 -0.10 0.50
C ILE A 77 -19.51 -1.14 -0.27
N GLU A 78 -20.60 -0.71 -0.90
CA GLU A 78 -21.37 -1.58 -1.79
C GLU A 78 -20.55 -1.93 -3.03
N ARG A 79 -20.39 -3.24 -3.29
CA ARG A 79 -19.76 -3.72 -4.52
C ARG A 79 -20.80 -3.76 -5.63
N THR A 80 -20.80 -2.73 -6.48
CA THR A 80 -21.69 -2.65 -7.65
C THR A 80 -21.14 -3.46 -8.82
N ALA A 81 -22.00 -3.80 -9.79
CA ALA A 81 -21.58 -4.46 -11.03
C ALA A 81 -20.61 -3.61 -11.87
N LEU A 82 -20.52 -2.30 -11.62
CA LEU A 82 -19.53 -1.44 -12.26
C LEU A 82 -18.13 -1.73 -11.73
N ALA A 83 -17.98 -2.04 -10.45
CA ALA A 83 -16.70 -2.44 -9.87
C ALA A 83 -16.13 -3.61 -10.67
N ASP A 84 -16.89 -4.67 -10.91
CA ASP A 84 -16.42 -5.86 -11.63
C ASP A 84 -15.99 -5.60 -13.10
N ARG A 85 -16.34 -4.43 -13.66
CA ARG A 85 -15.96 -4.02 -15.03
C ARG A 85 -14.76 -3.08 -15.07
N ILE A 86 -14.32 -2.54 -13.93
CA ILE A 86 -13.12 -1.69 -13.87
C ILE A 86 -11.88 -2.57 -14.09
N ARG A 87 -11.01 -2.15 -15.01
CA ARG A 87 -9.68 -2.72 -15.15
C ARG A 87 -8.66 -1.71 -14.66
N VAL A 88 -7.72 -2.18 -13.86
CA VAL A 88 -6.63 -1.36 -13.33
C VAL A 88 -5.33 -1.98 -13.82
N SER A 89 -4.42 -1.14 -14.29
CA SER A 89 -3.08 -1.54 -14.72
C SER A 89 -2.06 -0.52 -14.25
N VAL A 90 -0.85 -0.97 -14.00
CA VAL A 90 0.29 -0.10 -13.69
C VAL A 90 0.94 0.33 -15.00
N ALA A 91 1.15 1.63 -15.16
CA ALA A 91 1.92 2.21 -16.26
C ALA A 91 3.02 3.10 -15.68
N GLU A 92 4.15 3.19 -16.38
CA GLU A 92 5.14 4.19 -16.04
C GLU A 92 4.57 5.58 -16.31
N GLY A 93 4.47 6.39 -15.26
CA GLY A 93 4.02 7.77 -15.41
C GLY A 93 5.04 8.55 -16.23
N ALA A 94 4.60 9.14 -17.34
CA ALA A 94 5.33 10.24 -17.95
C ALA A 94 5.43 11.35 -16.89
N GLY A 95 6.63 11.61 -16.39
CA GLY A 95 6.88 12.58 -15.32
C GLY A 95 6.13 13.89 -15.58
N ALA A 96 5.60 14.49 -14.52
CA ALA A 96 4.92 15.78 -14.57
C ALA A 96 5.82 16.82 -15.27
N GLY A 97 5.52 17.08 -16.55
CA GLY A 97 6.39 17.85 -17.42
C GLY A 97 5.91 17.93 -18.86
N GLN A 98 4.61 17.89 -19.12
CA GLN A 98 4.02 18.27 -20.40
C GLN A 98 2.72 19.03 -20.10
N VAL A 99 2.86 20.35 -19.98
CA VAL A 99 1.78 21.29 -20.24
C VAL A 99 1.67 21.42 -21.76
N GLN A 100 0.50 21.15 -22.32
CA GLN A 100 0.11 21.64 -23.63
C GLN A 100 -1.01 22.65 -23.42
#